data_AF-A0AAE3MIN8-F1
#
_entry.id   AF-A0AAE3MIN8-F1
#
_cell.length_a   1.000
_cell.length_b   1.000
_cell.length_c   1.000
_cell.angle_alpha   90.00
_cell.angle_beta   90.00
_cell.angle_gamma   90.00
#
_symmetry.space_group_name_H-M   'P 1'
#
loop_
_entity.id
_entity.type
_entity.pdbx_description
1 polymer ?
#
loop_
_entity_poly.entity_id
_entity_poly.type
_entity_poly.pdbx_seq_one_letter_code
_entity_poly.pdbx_strand_id
1 'polypeptide(L)'
;MGLTISYLVIAIYSIALILIFLYSLSQLNLLVNYLSNKRRNQEAPKFNLLDPKEIPFVTIQLPIYNEKYVVERLLDNIAKIEYPKSKLEIQVLDDSTDDSVAETATRIEALQNTGLDIQHIRRENREGFKAGALKEGLKIAKGDFIAIFDADFLPDSDWLKKTVIYFKDEEIGVVQTRWGHINRDYSTLTRIQAFALDAHFTLEQVGRNSKGHFINFNGTAGIWRKTCILDAGNWEGDTLTEDLDLSYRAQLKNWKFKYLEDVETPAELPVVISAARSQQFRWNKGGAENFRKTVLSVITSKNIPFKTKFHGVMHLLNSSMFLCVFMVAVLSIPMLYIKNSYGHLGWIFEVTSFFIVSTIILFICYWFTYRSIQGSSFDHFVDYIKLFFTFFSVALGFSLHNTVAVLEGHMGKRSEFVRTPKFNINSITDSWKGNKYLTKKLSPNMILEFGLMLYFLFGMYSAIPLNDFGLFPFHLMLFLGFGFVFFKSLTAKA
;
A
#
# COMPACT_ATOMS: atom_id res chain seq x y z
N MET A 1 14.70 11.05 -40.12
CA MET A 1 14.71 11.26 -38.66
C MET A 1 13.32 11.14 -38.03
N GLY A 2 12.28 11.81 -38.56
CA GLY A 2 10.92 11.75 -37.98
C GLY A 2 10.29 10.35 -37.93
N LEU A 3 10.47 9.53 -38.98
CA LEU A 3 9.93 8.16 -39.00
C LEU A 3 10.63 7.24 -37.98
N THR A 4 11.95 7.35 -37.82
CA THR A 4 12.72 6.59 -36.82
C THR A 4 12.27 6.92 -35.39
N ILE A 5 12.08 8.20 -35.08
CA ILE A 5 11.55 8.64 -33.78
C ILE A 5 10.14 8.09 -33.56
N SER A 6 9.30 8.08 -34.61
CA SER A 6 7.94 7.54 -34.54
C SER A 6 7.94 6.06 -34.17
N TYR A 7 8.82 5.25 -34.77
CA TYR A 7 8.96 3.84 -34.41
C TYR A 7 9.43 3.64 -32.97
N LEU A 8 10.34 4.48 -32.47
CA LEU A 8 10.78 4.42 -31.07
C LEU A 8 9.63 4.74 -30.10
N VAL A 9 8.86 5.80 -30.38
CA VAL A 9 7.68 6.17 -29.60
C VAL A 9 6.66 5.03 -29.57
N ILE A 10 6.33 4.46 -30.74
CA ILE A 10 5.42 3.33 -30.86
C ILE A 10 5.91 2.14 -30.04
N ALA A 11 7.20 1.80 -30.13
CA ALA A 11 7.76 0.66 -29.42
C ALA A 11 7.65 0.83 -27.90
N ILE A 12 8.07 1.97 -27.36
CA ILE A 12 7.99 2.26 -25.92
C ILE A 12 6.53 2.27 -25.44
N TYR A 13 5.65 2.93 -26.19
CA TYR A 13 4.21 2.99 -25.88
C TYR A 13 3.58 1.60 -25.87
N SER A 14 3.88 0.76 -26.87
CA SER A 14 3.34 -0.59 -26.99
C SER A 14 3.86 -1.52 -25.90
N ILE A 15 5.14 -1.45 -25.55
CA ILE A 15 5.72 -2.23 -24.44
C ILE A 15 5.03 -1.86 -23.11
N ALA A 16 4.83 -0.56 -22.87
CA ALA A 16 4.15 -0.10 -21.67
C ALA A 16 2.69 -0.61 -21.60
N LEU A 17 1.96 -0.57 -22.72
CA LEU A 17 0.59 -1.13 -22.79
C LEU A 17 0.55 -2.64 -22.57
N ILE A 18 1.49 -3.39 -23.16
CA ILE A 18 1.59 -4.85 -22.95
C ILE A 18 1.82 -5.16 -21.47
N LEU A 19 2.71 -4.44 -20.79
CA LEU A 19 2.97 -4.65 -19.36
C LEU A 19 1.74 -4.33 -18.50
N ILE A 20 1.04 -3.22 -18.78
CA ILE A 20 -0.22 -2.86 -18.10
C ILE A 20 -1.28 -3.95 -18.34
N PHE A 21 -1.36 -4.48 -19.54
CA PHE A 21 -2.30 -5.54 -19.88
C PHE A 21 -2.00 -6.85 -19.14
N LEU A 22 -0.74 -7.30 -19.12
CA LEU A 22 -0.33 -8.47 -18.34
C LEU A 22 -0.62 -8.30 -16.85
N TYR A 23 -0.38 -7.10 -16.32
CA TYR A 23 -0.74 -6.78 -14.95
C TYR A 23 -2.27 -6.85 -14.72
N SER A 24 -3.08 -6.30 -15.64
CA SER A 24 -4.54 -6.37 -15.54
C SER A 24 -5.05 -7.82 -15.59
N LEU A 25 -4.46 -8.68 -16.43
CA LEU A 25 -4.76 -10.11 -16.47
C LEU A 25 -4.39 -10.82 -15.16
N SER A 26 -3.26 -10.45 -14.55
CA SER A 26 -2.92 -10.92 -13.20
C SER A 26 -4.00 -10.51 -12.20
N GLN A 27 -4.47 -9.26 -12.22
CA GLN A 27 -5.55 -8.79 -11.35
C GLN A 27 -6.87 -9.54 -11.58
N LEU A 28 -7.22 -9.81 -12.84
CA LEU A 28 -8.39 -10.62 -13.19
C LEU A 28 -8.25 -12.05 -12.65
N ASN A 29 -7.07 -12.64 -12.73
CA ASN A 29 -6.82 -13.96 -12.15
C ASN A 29 -6.98 -13.94 -10.62
N LEU A 30 -6.47 -12.91 -9.95
CA LEU A 30 -6.65 -12.74 -8.50
C LEU A 30 -8.12 -12.55 -8.13
N LEU A 31 -8.91 -11.84 -8.95
CA LEU A 31 -10.37 -11.74 -8.78
C LEU A 31 -11.04 -13.12 -8.86
N VAL A 32 -10.69 -13.93 -9.86
CA VAL A 32 -11.22 -15.30 -9.99
C VAL A 32 -10.86 -16.13 -8.75
N ASN A 33 -9.62 -16.02 -8.26
CA ASN A 33 -9.18 -16.70 -7.04
C ASN A 33 -9.98 -16.24 -5.81
N TYR A 34 -10.15 -14.92 -5.65
CA TYR A 34 -10.95 -14.29 -4.59
C TYR A 34 -12.39 -14.83 -4.56
N LEU A 35 -13.09 -14.80 -5.71
CA LEU A 35 -14.46 -15.30 -5.82
C LEU A 35 -14.56 -16.81 -5.59
N SER A 36 -13.52 -17.57 -5.95
CA SER A 36 -13.46 -19.01 -5.67
C SER A 36 -13.23 -19.30 -4.17
N ASN A 37 -12.52 -18.43 -3.46
CA ASN A 37 -12.16 -18.61 -2.06
C ASN A 37 -13.36 -18.48 -1.12
N LYS A 38 -14.29 -17.56 -1.42
CA LYS A 38 -15.53 -17.38 -0.64
C LYS A 38 -16.42 -18.64 -0.57
N ARG A 39 -16.09 -19.68 -1.32
CA ARG A 39 -16.81 -20.97 -1.36
C ARG A 39 -16.09 -22.08 -0.60
N ARG A 40 -14.96 -21.81 0.05
CA ARG A 40 -14.16 -22.80 0.77
C ARG A 40 -14.09 -22.48 2.27
N ASN A 41 -14.69 -23.35 3.07
CA ASN A 41 -14.32 -23.47 4.47
C ASN A 41 -13.19 -24.50 4.58
N GLN A 42 -11.98 -24.03 4.88
CA GLN A 42 -10.91 -24.93 5.32
C GLN A 42 -10.81 -24.84 6.84
N GLU A 43 -11.07 -25.97 7.51
CA GLU A 43 -10.76 -26.13 8.92
C GLU A 43 -9.23 -26.21 9.05
N ALA A 44 -8.64 -25.12 9.55
CA ALA A 44 -7.25 -25.10 9.98
C ALA A 44 -7.19 -25.42 11.48
N PRO A 45 -6.14 -26.08 11.98
CA PRO A 45 -5.95 -26.27 13.41
C PRO A 45 -5.89 -24.90 14.09
N LYS A 46 -6.52 -24.80 15.26
CA LYS A 46 -6.63 -23.56 16.04
C LYS A 46 -6.27 -23.83 17.49
N PHE A 47 -5.60 -22.88 18.14
CA PHE A 47 -5.43 -22.94 19.59
C PHE A 47 -6.80 -22.85 20.28
N ASN A 48 -6.99 -23.65 21.32
CA ASN A 48 -8.13 -23.52 22.20
C ASN A 48 -7.82 -22.49 23.30
N LEU A 49 -8.20 -21.23 23.10
CA LEU A 49 -7.96 -20.17 24.09
C LEU A 49 -8.76 -20.32 25.39
N LEU A 50 -9.66 -21.31 25.49
CA LEU A 50 -10.31 -21.68 26.74
C LEU A 50 -9.43 -22.57 27.62
N ASP A 51 -8.42 -23.25 27.06
CA ASP A 51 -7.41 -23.99 27.81
C ASP A 51 -6.21 -23.06 28.09
N PRO A 52 -5.95 -22.68 29.36
CA PRO A 52 -4.80 -21.84 29.73
C PRO A 52 -3.43 -22.37 29.26
N LYS A 53 -3.30 -23.68 29.03
CA LYS A 53 -2.07 -24.31 28.51
C LYS A 53 -1.86 -24.05 27.02
N GLU A 54 -2.93 -23.80 26.28
CA GLU A 54 -2.88 -23.51 24.85
C GLU A 54 -2.80 -22.01 24.54
N ILE A 55 -2.86 -21.12 25.55
CA ILE A 55 -2.74 -19.68 25.34
C ILE A 55 -1.26 -19.32 25.14
N PRO A 56 -0.86 -18.92 23.93
CA PRO A 56 0.53 -18.56 23.67
C PRO A 56 0.88 -17.19 24.23
N PHE A 57 2.16 -16.96 24.47
CA PHE A 57 2.66 -15.65 24.88
C PHE A 57 2.80 -14.74 23.65
N VAL A 58 2.21 -13.54 23.71
CA VAL A 58 2.29 -12.53 22.64
C VAL A 58 3.00 -11.27 23.14
N THR A 59 3.93 -10.75 22.33
CA THR A 59 4.49 -9.40 22.50
C THR A 59 3.87 -8.48 21.44
N ILE A 60 3.25 -7.38 21.85
CA ILE A 60 2.82 -6.30 20.96
C ILE A 60 3.96 -5.29 20.84
N GLN A 61 4.42 -5.00 19.64
CA GLN A 61 5.39 -3.95 19.35
C GLN A 61 4.71 -2.75 18.70
N LEU A 62 4.93 -1.57 19.28
CA LEU A 62 4.40 -0.28 18.84
C LEU A 62 5.57 0.62 18.44
N PRO A 63 6.09 0.52 17.20
CA PRO A 63 7.12 1.43 16.71
C PRO A 63 6.54 2.84 16.49
N ILE A 64 7.12 3.84 17.15
CA ILE A 64 6.67 5.24 17.06
C ILE A 64 7.84 6.19 16.78
N TYR A 65 7.56 7.26 16.01
CA TYR A 65 8.53 8.33 15.72
C TYR A 65 7.84 9.68 15.50
N ASN A 66 7.88 10.54 16.51
CA ASN A 66 7.26 11.86 16.56
C ASN A 66 5.75 11.79 16.28
N GLU A 67 5.01 10.99 17.07
CA GLU A 67 3.59 10.68 16.85
C GLU A 67 2.65 11.34 17.86
N LYS A 68 2.96 12.60 18.24
CA LYS A 68 2.25 13.37 19.26
C LYS A 68 0.72 13.29 19.18
N TYR A 69 0.16 13.36 17.98
CA TYR A 69 -1.29 13.48 17.80
C TYR A 69 -2.05 12.16 17.96
N VAL A 70 -1.38 11.01 17.83
CA VAL A 70 -2.05 9.70 17.79
C VAL A 70 -1.60 8.73 18.88
N VAL A 71 -0.44 8.97 19.51
CA VAL A 71 0.12 8.04 20.51
C VAL A 71 -0.80 7.79 21.71
N GLU A 72 -1.49 8.81 22.20
CA GLU A 72 -2.43 8.66 23.32
C GLU A 72 -3.58 7.70 22.94
N ARG A 73 -4.22 7.96 21.79
CA ARG A 73 -5.31 7.12 21.27
C ARG A 73 -4.84 5.69 21.00
N LEU A 74 -3.62 5.51 20.49
CA LEU A 74 -2.99 4.20 20.29
C LEU A 74 -2.86 3.44 21.62
N LEU A 75 -2.21 4.04 22.61
CA LEU A 75 -1.95 3.40 23.90
C LEU A 75 -3.24 3.02 24.61
N ASP A 76 -4.25 3.91 24.55
CA ASP A 76 -5.58 3.69 25.11
C ASP A 76 -6.33 2.57 24.43
N ASN A 77 -6.15 2.43 23.12
CA ASN A 77 -6.76 1.35 22.36
C ASN A 77 -6.09 0.02 22.65
N ILE A 78 -4.74 -0.02 22.67
CA ILE A 78 -3.98 -1.24 22.95
C ILE A 78 -4.19 -1.72 24.39
N ALA A 79 -4.37 -0.81 25.35
CA ALA A 79 -4.68 -1.17 26.74
C ALA A 79 -6.02 -1.91 26.90
N LYS A 80 -6.92 -1.82 25.92
CA LYS A 80 -8.23 -2.50 25.92
C LYS A 80 -8.18 -3.90 25.31
N ILE A 81 -7.04 -4.35 24.81
CA ILE A 81 -6.90 -5.69 24.22
C ILE A 81 -7.21 -6.75 25.28
N GLU A 82 -8.18 -7.60 24.97
CA GLU A 82 -8.60 -8.70 25.81
C GLU A 82 -7.68 -9.90 25.59
N TYR A 83 -6.69 -10.03 26.46
CA TYR A 83 -5.81 -11.19 26.51
C TYR A 83 -5.33 -11.40 27.95
N PRO A 84 -4.98 -12.63 28.37
CA PRO A 84 -4.46 -12.84 29.72
C PRO A 84 -3.20 -12.01 29.96
N LYS A 85 -3.21 -11.13 30.97
CA LYS A 85 -2.09 -10.24 31.29
C LYS A 85 -0.76 -10.98 31.51
N SER A 86 -0.81 -12.20 32.05
CA SER A 86 0.38 -13.06 32.24
C SER A 86 0.97 -13.64 30.95
N LYS A 87 0.29 -13.45 29.81
CA LYS A 87 0.67 -13.93 28.47
C LYS A 87 0.79 -12.79 27.46
N LEU A 88 0.79 -11.54 27.93
CA LEU A 88 0.86 -10.35 27.10
C LEU A 88 2.00 -9.45 27.57
N GLU A 89 2.83 -9.04 26.62
CA GLU A 89 3.81 -7.97 26.79
C GLU A 89 3.53 -6.87 25.75
N ILE A 90 3.72 -5.61 26.11
CA ILE A 90 3.64 -4.48 25.18
C ILE A 90 4.97 -3.72 25.22
N GLN A 91 5.55 -3.53 24.04
CA GLN A 91 6.77 -2.77 23.82
C GLN A 91 6.45 -1.51 23.01
N VAL A 92 6.60 -0.34 23.62
CA VAL A 92 6.58 0.94 22.91
C VAL A 92 8.01 1.25 22.46
N LEU A 93 8.28 1.06 21.17
CA LEU A 93 9.60 1.24 20.57
C LEU A 93 9.70 2.68 20.05
N ASP A 94 10.18 3.59 20.89
CA ASP A 94 10.10 5.03 20.69
C ASP A 94 11.43 5.63 20.23
N ASP A 95 11.50 5.90 18.93
CA ASP A 95 12.62 6.56 18.26
C ASP A 95 12.43 8.10 18.20
N SER A 96 11.39 8.65 18.85
CA SER A 96 11.05 10.09 18.80
C SER A 96 12.14 10.96 19.42
N THR A 97 12.26 12.16 18.87
CA THR A 97 13.27 13.15 19.28
C THR A 97 12.66 14.49 19.69
N ASP A 98 11.33 14.60 19.68
CA ASP A 98 10.62 15.82 20.06
C ASP A 98 9.97 15.72 21.46
N ASP A 99 9.20 16.73 21.82
CA ASP A 99 8.47 16.86 23.09
C ASP A 99 7.47 15.72 23.35
N SER A 100 7.09 14.92 22.35
CA SER A 100 6.15 13.81 22.53
C SER A 100 6.70 12.66 23.38
N VAL A 101 8.04 12.57 23.54
CA VAL A 101 8.68 11.54 24.36
C VAL A 101 8.21 11.60 25.81
N ALA A 102 8.15 12.80 26.39
CA ALA A 102 7.76 13.00 27.77
C ALA A 102 6.28 12.66 27.99
N GLU A 103 5.41 13.14 27.09
CA GLU A 103 3.98 12.85 27.10
C GLU A 103 3.71 11.33 26.99
N THR A 104 4.47 10.65 26.11
CA THR A 104 4.39 9.19 25.93
C THR A 104 4.83 8.45 27.20
N ALA A 105 5.94 8.86 27.81
CA ALA A 105 6.46 8.23 29.04
C ALA A 105 5.45 8.32 30.19
N THR A 106 4.85 9.50 30.41
CA THR A 106 3.81 9.68 31.44
C THR A 106 2.59 8.80 31.19
N ARG A 107 2.16 8.66 29.93
CA ARG A 107 1.03 7.78 29.60
C ARG A 107 1.36 6.31 29.85
N ILE A 108 2.57 5.86 29.51
CA ILE A 108 3.03 4.49 29.74
C ILE A 108 3.08 4.19 31.24
N GLU A 109 3.62 5.09 32.06
CA GLU A 109 3.66 4.93 33.52
C GLU A 109 2.25 4.78 34.12
N ALA A 110 1.28 5.59 33.66
CA ALA A 110 -0.11 5.47 34.07
C ALA A 110 -0.70 4.09 33.70
N LEU A 111 -0.35 3.54 32.55
CA LEU A 111 -0.79 2.20 32.12
C LEU A 111 -0.10 1.08 32.91
N GLN A 112 1.19 1.23 33.25
CA GLN A 112 1.91 0.28 34.11
C GLN A 112 1.23 0.15 35.47
N ASN A 113 0.74 1.26 36.04
CA ASN A 113 0.01 1.27 37.32
C ASN A 113 -1.31 0.48 37.29
N THR A 114 -1.84 0.14 36.10
CA THR A 114 -3.00 -0.75 35.96
C THR A 114 -2.62 -2.25 35.97
N GLY A 115 -1.34 -2.55 36.16
CA GLY A 115 -0.78 -3.90 36.11
C GLY A 115 -0.57 -4.44 34.70
N LEU A 116 -0.48 -3.55 33.70
CA LEU A 116 -0.17 -3.91 32.31
C LEU A 116 1.35 -4.04 32.15
N ASP A 117 1.84 -5.13 31.56
CA ASP A 117 3.25 -5.28 31.21
C ASP A 117 3.54 -4.48 29.93
N ILE A 118 3.75 -3.17 30.10
CA ILE A 118 4.07 -2.23 29.03
C ILE A 118 5.40 -1.55 29.32
N GLN A 119 6.29 -1.48 28.33
CA GLN A 119 7.63 -0.92 28.46
C GLN A 119 7.87 0.20 27.45
N HIS A 120 8.50 1.29 27.90
CA HIS A 120 8.98 2.37 27.03
C HIS A 120 10.43 2.11 26.67
N ILE A 121 10.69 1.67 25.44
CA ILE A 121 12.02 1.28 24.96
C ILE A 121 12.51 2.34 23.98
N ARG A 122 13.67 2.93 24.29
CA ARG A 122 14.30 3.94 23.44
C ARG A 122 15.70 3.49 23.02
N ARG A 123 16.11 3.93 21.83
CA ARG A 123 17.44 3.66 21.28
C ARG A 123 18.24 4.95 21.17
N GLU A 124 19.56 4.84 21.22
CA GLU A 124 20.45 6.01 21.09
C GLU A 124 20.59 6.49 19.63
N ASN A 125 20.34 5.62 18.66
CA ASN A 125 20.40 5.94 17.25
C ASN A 125 19.17 5.37 16.50
N ARG A 126 18.88 5.99 15.34
CA ARG A 126 17.76 5.64 14.47
C ARG A 126 18.17 4.79 13.25
N GLU A 127 19.27 4.04 13.38
CA GLU A 127 19.74 3.18 12.29
C GLU A 127 18.66 2.12 11.96
N GLY A 128 18.44 1.92 10.66
CA GLY A 128 17.40 1.03 10.14
C GLY A 128 15.97 1.50 10.40
N PHE A 129 15.76 2.71 10.94
CA PHE A 129 14.43 3.27 11.25
C PHE A 129 13.53 2.25 11.97
N LYS A 130 12.30 2.06 11.49
CA LYS A 130 11.34 1.09 12.03
C LYS A 130 11.89 -0.34 12.08
N ALA A 131 12.55 -0.81 11.02
CA ALA A 131 13.15 -2.15 10.97
C ALA A 131 14.18 -2.34 12.09
N GLY A 132 15.01 -1.32 12.35
CA GLY A 132 15.97 -1.31 13.43
C GLY A 132 15.30 -1.35 14.81
N ALA A 133 14.24 -0.55 15.02
CA ALA A 133 13.52 -0.52 16.28
C ALA A 133 12.89 -1.89 16.59
N LEU A 134 12.22 -2.49 15.61
CA LEU A 134 11.64 -3.83 15.71
C LEU A 134 12.71 -4.90 16.01
N LYS A 135 13.87 -4.81 15.35
CA LYS A 135 15.01 -5.72 15.58
C LYS A 135 15.56 -5.66 17.00
N GLU A 136 15.71 -4.46 17.57
CA GLU A 136 16.16 -4.30 18.96
C GLU A 136 15.09 -4.79 19.95
N GLY A 137 13.82 -4.44 19.74
CA GLY A 137 12.71 -4.93 20.57
C GLY A 137 12.60 -6.45 20.56
N LEU A 138 12.86 -7.10 19.41
CA LEU A 138 12.79 -8.56 19.28
C LEU A 138 13.77 -9.31 20.19
N LYS A 139 14.92 -8.70 20.51
CA LYS A 139 15.94 -9.31 21.39
C LYS A 139 15.41 -9.55 22.79
N ILE A 140 14.56 -8.65 23.28
CA ILE A 140 14.01 -8.67 24.64
C ILE A 140 12.53 -9.10 24.67
N ALA A 141 11.89 -9.30 23.52
CA ALA A 141 10.51 -9.76 23.42
C ALA A 141 10.31 -11.14 24.07
N LYS A 142 9.35 -11.22 24.99
CA LYS A 142 9.00 -12.43 25.74
C LYS A 142 8.12 -13.40 24.94
N GLY A 143 7.31 -12.88 24.02
CA GLY A 143 6.34 -13.65 23.26
C GLY A 143 6.95 -14.55 22.17
N ASP A 144 6.32 -15.69 21.95
CA ASP A 144 6.57 -16.55 20.79
C ASP A 144 6.00 -15.93 19.50
N PHE A 145 5.02 -15.03 19.68
CA PHE A 145 4.34 -14.32 18.62
C PHE A 145 4.47 -12.81 18.81
N ILE A 146 4.77 -12.10 17.73
CA ILE A 146 5.05 -10.66 17.71
C ILE A 146 3.94 -9.97 16.91
N ALA A 147 3.03 -9.29 17.60
CA ALA A 147 2.02 -8.44 16.98
C ALA A 147 2.59 -7.04 16.76
N ILE A 148 2.32 -6.43 15.61
CA ILE A 148 2.89 -5.10 15.29
C ILE A 148 1.77 -4.15 14.89
N PHE A 149 1.70 -3.00 15.57
CA PHE A 149 0.76 -1.91 15.25
C PHE A 149 1.51 -0.59 15.04
N ASP A 150 1.23 0.07 13.91
CA ASP A 150 1.69 1.44 13.66
C ASP A 150 0.87 2.41 14.52
N ALA A 151 1.41 3.61 14.72
CA ALA A 151 0.89 4.55 15.71
C ALA A 151 -0.56 5.03 15.47
N ASP A 152 -1.10 4.83 14.27
CA ASP A 152 -2.46 5.23 13.90
C ASP A 152 -3.48 4.08 13.85
N PHE A 153 -3.06 2.84 14.13
CA PHE A 153 -3.92 1.65 14.05
C PHE A 153 -4.68 1.40 15.35
N LEU A 154 -5.97 1.06 15.22
CA LEU A 154 -6.89 0.88 16.32
C LEU A 154 -7.54 -0.51 16.27
N PRO A 155 -6.84 -1.61 16.63
CA PRO A 155 -7.43 -2.94 16.67
C PRO A 155 -8.59 -3.05 17.67
N ASP A 156 -9.60 -3.86 17.33
CA ASP A 156 -10.67 -4.25 18.25
C ASP A 156 -10.13 -5.00 19.49
N SER A 157 -10.84 -4.95 20.61
CA SER A 157 -10.41 -5.56 21.88
C SER A 157 -10.14 -7.06 21.76
N ASP A 158 -10.89 -7.77 20.92
CA ASP A 158 -10.78 -9.21 20.70
C ASP A 158 -9.84 -9.60 19.54
N TRP A 159 -9.14 -8.64 18.93
CA TRP A 159 -8.30 -8.85 17.74
C TRP A 159 -7.23 -9.93 17.95
N LEU A 160 -6.56 -9.95 19.10
CA LEU A 160 -5.57 -11.00 19.42
C LEU A 160 -6.21 -12.40 19.45
N LYS A 161 -7.41 -12.53 20.05
CA LYS A 161 -8.12 -13.81 20.14
C LYS A 161 -8.52 -14.32 18.75
N LYS A 162 -8.91 -13.42 17.83
CA LYS A 162 -9.26 -13.75 16.45
C LYS A 162 -8.07 -14.17 15.58
N THR A 163 -6.86 -13.74 15.93
CA THR A 163 -5.67 -13.88 15.08
C THR A 163 -4.70 -14.96 15.57
N VAL A 164 -4.38 -14.97 16.87
CA VAL A 164 -3.31 -15.83 17.42
C VAL A 164 -3.63 -17.32 17.29
N ILE A 165 -4.91 -17.67 17.26
CA ILE A 165 -5.38 -19.06 17.18
C ILE A 165 -4.83 -19.82 15.97
N TYR A 166 -4.57 -19.15 14.85
CA TYR A 166 -4.12 -19.80 13.62
C TYR A 166 -2.69 -20.34 13.72
N PHE A 167 -1.87 -19.87 14.66
CA PHE A 167 -0.50 -20.35 14.84
C PHE A 167 -0.38 -21.74 15.47
N LYS A 168 -1.50 -22.42 15.75
CA LYS A 168 -1.50 -23.86 16.04
C LYS A 168 -0.93 -24.64 14.85
N ASP A 169 -1.13 -24.13 13.63
CA ASP A 169 -0.38 -24.57 12.46
C ASP A 169 1.07 -24.07 12.55
N GLU A 170 2.01 -25.00 12.72
CA GLU A 170 3.44 -24.71 12.87
C GLU A 170 4.06 -24.10 11.60
N GLU A 171 3.47 -24.33 10.42
CA GLU A 171 3.96 -23.78 9.15
C GLU A 171 3.56 -22.30 8.97
N ILE A 172 2.58 -21.81 9.74
CA ILE A 172 2.17 -20.41 9.68
C ILE A 172 3.24 -19.54 10.35
N GLY A 173 3.88 -18.70 9.53
CA GLY A 173 4.82 -17.68 9.95
C GLY A 173 4.15 -16.33 10.21
N VAL A 174 3.05 -16.03 9.50
CA VAL A 174 2.34 -14.73 9.61
C VAL A 174 0.83 -14.91 9.58
N VAL A 175 0.14 -14.14 10.42
CA VAL A 175 -1.29 -13.87 10.31
C VAL A 175 -1.46 -12.38 10.08
N GLN A 176 -1.95 -11.97 8.91
CA GLN A 176 -2.22 -10.59 8.52
C GLN A 176 -3.72 -10.33 8.48
N THR A 177 -4.13 -9.15 8.95
CA THR A 177 -5.54 -8.72 8.94
C THR A 177 -5.78 -7.58 7.95
N ARG A 178 -7.05 -7.32 7.62
CA ARG A 178 -7.45 -6.27 6.69
C ARG A 178 -7.38 -4.90 7.34
N TRP A 179 -6.92 -3.91 6.59
CA TRP A 179 -6.96 -2.52 7.07
C TRP A 179 -8.34 -1.90 6.83
N GLY A 180 -8.80 -1.18 7.85
CA GLY A 180 -9.94 -0.27 7.76
C GLY A 180 -9.49 1.19 7.76
N HIS A 181 -10.43 2.11 7.56
CA HIS A 181 -10.12 3.55 7.47
C HIS A 181 -11.09 4.37 8.30
N ILE A 182 -10.61 4.99 9.38
CA ILE A 182 -11.46 5.78 10.31
C ILE A 182 -11.95 7.09 9.69
N ASN A 183 -11.22 7.62 8.70
CA ASN A 183 -11.50 8.90 8.05
C ASN A 183 -11.75 8.76 6.55
N ARG A 184 -12.32 7.62 6.12
CA ARG A 184 -12.69 7.33 4.72
C ARG A 184 -13.35 8.53 4.04
N ASP A 185 -14.39 9.07 4.68
CA ASP A 185 -15.28 10.07 4.08
C ASP A 185 -14.89 11.52 4.40
N TYR A 186 -13.71 11.75 4.98
CA TYR A 186 -13.25 13.09 5.34
C TYR A 186 -13.09 14.03 4.12
N SER A 187 -12.60 13.52 2.99
CA SER A 187 -12.38 14.31 1.78
C SER A 187 -12.38 13.43 0.52
N THR A 188 -12.43 14.04 -0.68
CA THR A 188 -12.18 13.31 -1.93
C THR A 188 -10.86 12.54 -1.91
N LEU A 189 -9.81 13.12 -1.29
CA LEU A 189 -8.48 12.50 -1.21
C LEU A 189 -8.50 11.24 -0.33
N THR A 190 -9.19 11.25 0.81
CA THR A 190 -9.31 10.06 1.67
C THR A 190 -10.20 9.00 1.03
N ARG A 191 -11.28 9.39 0.35
CA ARG A 191 -12.18 8.46 -0.35
C ARG A 191 -11.48 7.68 -1.46
N ILE A 192 -10.67 8.35 -2.31
CA ILE A 192 -9.91 7.65 -3.36
C ILE A 192 -8.78 6.79 -2.80
N GLN A 193 -8.15 7.19 -1.68
CA GLN A 193 -7.12 6.38 -1.03
C GLN A 193 -7.73 5.11 -0.43
N ALA A 194 -8.85 5.24 0.30
CA ALA A 194 -9.60 4.10 0.82
C ALA A 194 -10.00 3.15 -0.31
N PHE A 195 -10.55 3.68 -1.40
CA PHE A 195 -10.94 2.89 -2.57
C PHE A 195 -9.77 2.09 -3.19
N ALA A 196 -8.59 2.72 -3.32
CA ALA A 196 -7.39 2.06 -3.82
C ALA A 196 -6.89 0.96 -2.88
N LEU A 197 -6.83 1.26 -1.58
CA LEU A 197 -6.34 0.34 -0.56
C LEU A 197 -7.29 -0.84 -0.33
N ASP A 198 -8.60 -0.60 -0.40
CA ASP A 198 -9.63 -1.64 -0.28
C ASP A 198 -9.40 -2.74 -1.34
N ALA A 199 -9.09 -2.36 -2.59
CA ALA A 199 -8.75 -3.30 -3.66
C ALA A 199 -7.53 -4.16 -3.33
N HIS A 200 -6.47 -3.57 -2.78
CA HIS A 200 -5.27 -4.30 -2.38
C HIS A 200 -5.56 -5.27 -1.23
N PHE A 201 -6.20 -4.80 -0.16
CA PHE A 201 -6.45 -5.61 1.05
C PHE A 201 -7.57 -6.64 0.88
N THR A 202 -8.49 -6.44 -0.06
CA THR A 202 -9.59 -7.38 -0.28
C THR A 202 -9.29 -8.32 -1.43
N LEU A 203 -9.09 -7.81 -2.63
CA LEU A 203 -8.96 -8.63 -3.83
C LEU A 203 -7.56 -9.22 -3.94
N GLU A 204 -6.53 -8.40 -3.83
CA GLU A 204 -5.17 -8.85 -4.15
C GLU A 204 -4.61 -9.79 -3.07
N GLN A 205 -4.70 -9.39 -1.81
CA GLN A 205 -4.20 -10.16 -0.67
C GLN A 205 -4.92 -11.52 -0.56
N VAL A 206 -6.25 -11.52 -0.58
CA VAL A 206 -7.05 -12.76 -0.51
C VAL A 206 -6.87 -13.61 -1.77
N GLY A 207 -6.88 -12.97 -2.95
CA GLY A 207 -6.68 -13.64 -4.24
C GLY A 207 -5.35 -14.39 -4.31
N ARG A 208 -4.26 -13.82 -3.77
CA ARG A 208 -2.96 -14.48 -3.68
C ARG A 208 -2.95 -15.56 -2.59
N ASN A 209 -3.39 -15.22 -1.37
CA ASN A 209 -3.34 -16.12 -0.22
C ASN A 209 -4.16 -17.41 -0.44
N SER A 210 -5.33 -17.30 -1.06
CA SER A 210 -6.23 -18.44 -1.33
C SER A 210 -5.65 -19.52 -2.24
N LYS A 211 -4.60 -19.21 -3.01
CA LYS A 211 -3.87 -20.14 -3.88
C LYS A 211 -2.43 -20.38 -3.42
N GLY A 212 -2.06 -19.93 -2.22
CA GLY A 212 -0.69 -20.03 -1.72
C GLY A 212 0.33 -19.22 -2.54
N HIS A 213 -0.12 -18.18 -3.23
CA HIS A 213 0.79 -17.21 -3.82
C HIS A 213 1.32 -16.27 -2.75
N PHE A 214 2.51 -15.74 -2.99
CA PHE A 214 3.20 -14.88 -2.03
C PHE A 214 2.41 -13.61 -1.78
N ILE A 215 2.25 -13.29 -0.50
CA ILE A 215 1.70 -12.02 -0.03
C ILE A 215 2.74 -11.28 0.81
N ASN A 216 2.51 -10.01 1.06
CA ASN A 216 3.29 -9.24 2.02
C ASN A 216 2.51 -9.06 3.32
N PHE A 217 3.23 -9.13 4.43
CA PHE A 217 2.90 -8.40 5.65
C PHE A 217 2.87 -6.91 5.30
N ASN A 218 1.86 -6.19 5.77
CA ASN A 218 1.64 -4.79 5.38
C ASN A 218 2.39 -3.81 6.29
N GLY A 219 3.36 -4.30 7.07
CA GLY A 219 4.10 -3.51 8.04
C GLY A 219 3.39 -3.36 9.38
N THR A 220 2.10 -3.69 9.46
CA THR A 220 1.28 -3.55 10.66
C THR A 220 -0.02 -4.35 10.55
N ALA A 221 -0.81 -4.40 11.63
CA ALA A 221 -2.06 -5.14 11.75
C ALA A 221 -1.88 -6.63 11.44
N GLY A 222 -0.81 -7.21 11.96
CA GLY A 222 -0.53 -8.63 11.82
C GLY A 222 0.41 -9.13 12.90
N ILE A 223 0.47 -10.46 13.01
CA ILE A 223 1.30 -11.18 13.95
C ILE A 223 2.31 -12.00 13.17
N TRP A 224 3.55 -12.00 13.65
CA TRP A 224 4.61 -12.88 13.20
C TRP A 224 4.91 -13.95 14.24
N ARG A 225 5.23 -15.16 13.79
CA ARG A 225 5.94 -16.14 14.61
C ARG A 225 7.39 -15.67 14.78
N LYS A 226 7.87 -15.56 16.02
CA LYS A 226 9.24 -15.08 16.32
C LYS A 226 10.31 -15.91 15.61
N THR A 227 10.17 -17.23 15.59
CA THR A 227 11.11 -18.13 14.90
C THR A 227 11.10 -17.93 13.39
N CYS A 228 9.97 -17.57 12.78
CA CYS A 228 9.89 -17.23 11.36
C CYS A 228 10.70 -15.96 11.04
N ILE A 229 10.58 -14.91 11.86
CA ILE A 229 11.38 -13.69 11.70
C ILE A 229 12.88 -14.03 11.75
N LEU A 230 13.30 -14.79 12.76
CA LEU A 230 14.70 -15.15 12.95
C LEU A 230 15.24 -16.04 11.82
N ASP A 231 14.49 -17.08 11.44
CA ASP A 231 14.86 -17.95 10.34
C ASP A 231 14.97 -17.15 9.03
N ALA A 232 14.03 -16.27 8.72
CA ALA A 232 14.07 -15.48 7.48
C ALA A 232 15.25 -14.51 7.38
N GLY A 233 16.05 -14.31 8.44
CA GLY A 233 17.20 -13.38 8.47
C GLY A 233 16.93 -12.11 9.28
N ASN A 234 15.82 -12.07 10.03
CA ASN A 234 15.39 -10.94 10.86
C ASN A 234 15.03 -9.68 10.02
N TRP A 235 14.77 -8.56 10.70
CA TRP A 235 14.46 -7.27 10.07
C TRP A 235 15.71 -6.65 9.42
N GLU A 236 15.55 -6.16 8.18
CA GLU A 236 16.57 -5.48 7.41
C GLU A 236 16.06 -4.08 7.02
N GLY A 237 16.83 -3.04 7.34
CA GLY A 237 16.48 -1.63 7.05
C GLY A 237 17.08 -1.12 5.74
N ASP A 238 17.48 -2.01 4.85
CA ASP A 238 18.13 -1.68 3.57
C ASP A 238 17.11 -1.41 2.45
N THR A 239 15.81 -1.54 2.68
CA THR A 239 14.76 -1.07 1.76
C THR A 239 13.78 -0.20 2.53
N LEU A 240 13.07 0.69 1.84
CA LEU A 240 12.03 1.53 2.47
C LEU A 240 10.75 0.78 2.86
N THR A 241 10.65 -0.50 2.50
CA THR A 241 9.54 -1.40 2.81
C THR A 241 10.12 -2.72 3.33
N GLU A 242 10.60 -2.68 4.59
CA GLU A 242 11.21 -3.80 5.30
C GLU A 242 10.26 -5.00 5.48
N ASP A 243 8.97 -4.70 5.48
CA ASP A 243 7.85 -5.63 5.61
C ASP A 243 7.72 -6.54 4.39
N LEU A 244 7.74 -5.97 3.19
CA LEU A 244 7.72 -6.68 1.92
C LEU A 244 8.97 -7.58 1.77
N ASP A 245 10.14 -7.05 2.16
CA ASP A 245 11.41 -7.77 2.13
C ASP A 245 11.36 -9.05 2.98
N LEU A 246 11.05 -8.89 4.28
CA LEU A 246 10.94 -10.00 5.21
C LEU A 246 9.88 -11.02 4.76
N SER A 247 8.77 -10.54 4.20
CA SER A 247 7.69 -11.41 3.71
C SER A 247 8.14 -12.36 2.61
N TYR A 248 8.89 -11.85 1.63
CA TYR A 248 9.39 -12.70 0.55
C TYR A 248 10.49 -13.63 1.04
N ARG A 249 11.41 -13.16 1.89
CA ARG A 249 12.46 -14.01 2.48
C ARG A 249 11.85 -15.19 3.26
N ALA A 250 10.82 -14.93 4.07
CA ALA A 250 10.11 -15.96 4.81
C ALA A 250 9.40 -16.97 3.90
N GLN A 251 8.62 -16.51 2.91
CA GLN A 251 7.88 -17.42 2.03
C GLN A 251 8.80 -18.18 1.06
N LEU A 252 9.97 -17.63 0.70
CA LEU A 252 11.04 -18.36 -0.02
C LEU A 252 11.60 -19.54 0.79
N LYS A 253 11.48 -19.49 2.13
CA LYS A 253 11.77 -20.58 3.05
C LYS A 253 10.56 -21.47 3.37
N ASN A 254 9.49 -21.36 2.58
CA ASN A 254 8.24 -22.12 2.71
C ASN A 254 7.37 -21.77 3.93
N TRP A 255 7.66 -20.69 4.66
CA TRP A 255 6.73 -20.20 5.68
C TRP A 255 5.40 -19.80 5.02
N LYS A 256 4.29 -20.23 5.64
CA LYS A 256 2.94 -19.92 5.17
C LYS A 256 2.42 -18.66 5.83
N PHE A 257 1.70 -17.87 5.04
CA PHE A 257 1.04 -16.68 5.52
C PHE A 257 -0.46 -16.94 5.50
N LYS A 258 -1.17 -16.41 6.49
CA LYS A 258 -2.64 -16.46 6.58
C LYS A 258 -3.17 -15.04 6.52
N TYR A 259 -4.09 -14.78 5.59
CA TYR A 259 -4.77 -13.50 5.49
C TYR A 259 -6.20 -13.62 6.01
N LEU A 260 -6.62 -12.70 6.88
CA LEU A 260 -7.97 -12.63 7.45
C LEU A 260 -8.68 -11.37 6.95
N GLU A 261 -9.54 -11.52 5.95
CA GLU A 261 -10.34 -10.42 5.37
C GLU A 261 -11.39 -9.88 6.35
N ASP A 262 -11.98 -10.77 7.16
CA ASP A 262 -13.08 -10.46 8.08
C ASP A 262 -12.61 -9.87 9.42
N VAL A 263 -11.29 -9.85 9.68
CA VAL A 263 -10.72 -9.16 10.84
C VAL A 263 -10.18 -7.84 10.34
N GLU A 264 -10.79 -6.74 10.78
CA GLU A 264 -10.45 -5.38 10.36
C GLU A 264 -9.66 -4.66 11.46
N THR A 265 -8.65 -3.90 11.06
CA THR A 265 -7.92 -2.97 11.93
C THR A 265 -7.97 -1.58 11.31
N PRO A 266 -8.83 -0.68 11.81
CA PRO A 266 -8.93 0.68 11.31
C PRO A 266 -7.67 1.52 11.52
N ALA A 267 -7.35 2.37 10.54
CA ALA A 267 -6.21 3.30 10.56
C ALA A 267 -6.58 4.68 9.99
N GLU A 268 -5.67 5.65 10.14
CA GLU A 268 -5.86 7.01 9.63
C GLU A 268 -5.22 7.20 8.24
N LEU A 269 -6.03 7.66 7.28
CA LEU A 269 -5.54 8.04 5.95
C LEU A 269 -4.98 9.46 5.95
N PRO A 270 -3.92 9.73 5.15
CA PRO A 270 -3.43 11.09 4.93
C PRO A 270 -4.52 12.03 4.38
N VAL A 271 -4.80 13.12 5.09
CA VAL A 271 -5.83 14.10 4.69
C VAL A 271 -5.31 15.23 3.79
N VAL A 272 -3.98 15.37 3.69
CA VAL A 272 -3.31 16.36 2.83
C VAL A 272 -2.45 15.69 1.78
N ILE A 273 -2.34 16.33 0.61
CA ILE A 273 -1.63 15.74 -0.54
C ILE A 273 -0.13 15.59 -0.32
N SER A 274 0.50 16.45 0.48
CA SER A 274 1.92 16.35 0.81
C SER A 274 2.21 15.07 1.60
N ALA A 275 1.38 14.73 2.58
CA ALA A 275 1.47 13.51 3.36
C ALA A 275 1.20 12.26 2.50
N ALA A 276 0.16 12.30 1.65
CA ALA A 276 -0.14 11.23 0.69
C ALA A 276 1.04 10.99 -0.27
N ARG A 277 1.67 12.05 -0.81
CA ARG A 277 2.88 11.96 -1.65
C ARG A 277 4.04 11.31 -0.93
N SER A 278 4.35 11.73 0.29
CA SER A 278 5.44 11.14 1.07
C SER A 278 5.22 9.64 1.32
N GLN A 279 3.99 9.24 1.62
CA GLN A 279 3.62 7.83 1.80
C GLN A 279 3.77 7.05 0.48
N GLN A 280 3.16 7.52 -0.59
CA GLN A 280 3.22 6.89 -1.91
C GLN A 280 4.66 6.80 -2.44
N PHE A 281 5.49 7.83 -2.20
CA PHE A 281 6.90 7.79 -2.58
C PHE A 281 7.64 6.63 -1.91
N ARG A 282 7.48 6.48 -0.59
CA ARG A 282 8.13 5.40 0.17
C ARG A 282 7.69 4.03 -0.32
N TRP A 283 6.39 3.82 -0.50
CA TRP A 283 5.86 2.52 -0.96
C TRP A 283 6.31 2.19 -2.38
N ASN A 284 6.25 3.15 -3.31
CA ASN A 284 6.64 2.90 -4.69
C ASN A 284 8.14 2.65 -4.84
N LYS A 285 8.96 3.45 -4.14
CA LYS A 285 10.41 3.27 -4.11
C LYS A 285 10.82 1.97 -3.43
N GLY A 286 10.28 1.69 -2.24
CA GLY A 286 10.56 0.46 -1.49
C GLY A 286 10.16 -0.80 -2.25
N GLY A 287 9.03 -0.77 -2.96
CA GLY A 287 8.62 -1.85 -3.86
C GLY A 287 9.63 -2.10 -5.00
N ALA A 288 10.16 -1.04 -5.62
CA ALA A 288 11.20 -1.15 -6.64
C ALA A 288 12.54 -1.64 -6.07
N GLU A 289 12.93 -1.19 -4.87
CA GLU A 289 14.11 -1.71 -4.16
C GLU A 289 13.98 -3.21 -3.87
N ASN A 290 12.80 -3.64 -3.41
CA ASN A 290 12.48 -5.05 -3.17
C ASN A 290 12.47 -5.89 -4.45
N PHE A 291 11.97 -5.35 -5.56
CA PHE A 291 12.07 -6.02 -6.86
C PHE A 291 13.53 -6.34 -7.18
N ARG A 292 14.43 -5.35 -7.11
CA ARG A 292 15.85 -5.56 -7.39
C ARG A 292 16.49 -6.60 -6.47
N LYS A 293 16.17 -6.54 -5.18
CA LYS A 293 16.75 -7.41 -4.16
C LYS A 293 16.29 -8.86 -4.31
N THR A 294 15.02 -9.07 -4.66
CA THR A 294 14.35 -10.35 -4.42
C THR A 294 13.89 -11.08 -5.67
N VAL A 295 13.69 -10.39 -6.81
CA VAL A 295 13.12 -11.01 -8.02
C VAL A 295 13.93 -12.21 -8.51
N LEU A 296 15.26 -12.14 -8.46
CA LEU A 296 16.12 -13.21 -8.93
C LEU A 296 15.95 -14.48 -8.09
N SER A 297 15.84 -14.33 -6.76
CA SER A 297 15.56 -15.44 -5.84
C SER A 297 14.22 -16.10 -6.11
N VAL A 298 13.19 -15.31 -6.47
CA VAL A 298 11.86 -15.83 -6.84
C VAL A 298 11.91 -16.64 -8.13
N ILE A 299 12.50 -16.10 -9.20
CA ILE A 299 12.48 -16.77 -10.51
C ILE A 299 13.39 -18.00 -10.54
N THR A 300 14.50 -18.01 -9.79
CA THR A 300 15.45 -19.12 -9.73
C THR A 300 15.08 -20.21 -8.72
N SER A 301 14.17 -19.94 -7.77
CA SER A 301 13.76 -20.92 -6.77
C SER A 301 13.18 -22.19 -7.41
N LYS A 302 13.68 -23.37 -7.03
CA LYS A 302 13.23 -24.66 -7.57
C LYS A 302 11.93 -25.16 -6.93
N ASN A 303 11.64 -24.70 -5.71
CA ASN A 303 10.54 -25.22 -4.89
C ASN A 303 9.23 -24.44 -5.07
N ILE A 304 9.23 -23.41 -5.93
CA ILE A 304 8.08 -22.52 -6.14
C ILE A 304 7.45 -22.80 -7.52
N PRO A 305 6.13 -23.07 -7.59
CA PRO A 305 5.43 -23.25 -8.86
C PRO A 305 5.46 -22.02 -9.76
N PHE A 306 5.43 -22.23 -11.08
CA PHE A 306 5.45 -21.14 -12.06
C PHE A 306 4.37 -20.07 -11.83
N LYS A 307 3.14 -20.47 -11.47
CA LYS A 307 2.04 -19.52 -11.17
C LYS A 307 2.38 -18.60 -10.00
N THR A 308 2.95 -19.14 -8.92
CA THR A 308 3.39 -18.36 -7.76
C THR A 308 4.56 -17.45 -8.12
N LYS A 309 5.51 -17.90 -8.96
CA LYS A 309 6.57 -17.03 -9.48
C LYS A 309 6.00 -15.86 -10.29
N PHE A 310 5.07 -16.12 -11.20
CA PHE A 310 4.43 -15.09 -12.01
C PHE A 310 3.72 -14.04 -11.14
N HIS A 311 2.87 -14.47 -10.21
CA HIS A 311 2.21 -13.54 -9.28
C HIS A 311 3.19 -12.81 -8.36
N GLY A 312 4.26 -13.50 -7.93
CA GLY A 312 5.33 -12.90 -7.13
C GLY A 312 6.07 -11.79 -7.89
N VAL A 313 6.39 -12.02 -9.17
CA VAL A 313 7.02 -11.02 -10.05
C VAL A 313 6.07 -9.85 -10.32
N MET A 314 4.80 -10.11 -10.65
CA MET A 314 3.80 -9.05 -10.88
C MET A 314 3.55 -8.22 -9.62
N HIS A 315 3.59 -8.85 -8.44
CA HIS A 315 3.47 -8.15 -7.16
C HIS A 315 4.68 -7.26 -6.88
N LEU A 316 5.92 -7.76 -7.06
CA LEU A 316 7.13 -6.94 -6.91
C LEU A 316 7.20 -5.80 -7.95
N LEU A 317 6.63 -6.00 -9.15
CA LEU A 317 6.55 -4.98 -10.20
C LEU A 317 5.37 -4.00 -10.04
N ASN A 318 4.51 -4.16 -9.03
CA ASN A 318 3.28 -3.37 -8.90
C ASN A 318 3.56 -1.86 -8.95
N SER A 319 4.54 -1.38 -8.18
CA SER A 319 4.96 0.02 -8.19
C SER A 319 5.42 0.50 -9.56
N SER A 320 6.07 -0.38 -10.35
CA SER A 320 6.58 -0.05 -11.68
C SER A 320 5.47 0.16 -12.72
N MET A 321 4.22 -0.19 -12.40
CA MET A 321 3.08 0.12 -13.27
C MET A 321 2.85 1.63 -13.37
N PHE A 322 3.18 2.43 -12.36
CA PHE A 322 3.10 3.89 -12.46
C PHE A 322 4.04 4.47 -13.51
N LEU A 323 5.23 3.88 -13.69
CA LEU A 323 6.15 4.25 -14.77
C LEU A 323 5.55 3.90 -16.14
N CYS A 324 4.95 2.72 -16.30
CA CYS A 324 4.28 2.33 -17.55
C CYS A 324 3.11 3.28 -17.87
N VAL A 325 2.29 3.59 -16.88
CA VAL A 325 1.17 4.53 -16.99
C VAL A 325 1.66 5.93 -17.37
N PHE A 326 2.73 6.41 -16.75
CA PHE A 326 3.31 7.72 -17.09
C PHE A 326 3.88 7.76 -18.51
N MET A 327 4.56 6.69 -18.96
CA MET A 327 5.03 6.58 -20.34
C MET A 327 3.87 6.60 -21.34
N VAL A 328 2.80 5.83 -21.09
CA VAL A 328 1.59 5.85 -21.91
C VAL A 328 0.95 7.24 -21.92
N ALA A 329 0.87 7.89 -20.76
CA ALA A 329 0.32 9.24 -20.65
C ALA A 329 1.10 10.23 -21.51
N VAL A 330 2.41 10.38 -21.31
CA VAL A 330 3.23 11.35 -22.04
C VAL A 330 3.29 11.03 -23.54
N LEU A 331 3.41 9.76 -23.92
CA LEU A 331 3.51 9.38 -25.33
C LEU A 331 2.16 9.38 -26.06
N SER A 332 1.03 9.49 -25.36
CA SER A 332 -0.31 9.48 -25.98
C SER A 332 -0.53 10.63 -26.98
N ILE A 333 0.04 11.82 -26.74
CA ILE A 333 -0.08 12.95 -27.68
C ILE A 333 0.81 12.74 -28.92
N PRO A 334 2.12 12.40 -28.80
CA PRO A 334 2.92 11.99 -29.95
C PRO A 334 2.26 10.88 -30.77
N MET A 335 1.68 9.89 -30.11
CA MET A 335 0.91 8.82 -30.77
C MET A 335 -0.25 9.40 -31.59
N LEU A 336 -1.04 10.33 -31.05
CA LEU A 336 -2.11 11.00 -31.80
C LEU A 336 -1.60 11.64 -33.10
N TYR A 337 -0.46 12.34 -33.06
CA TYR A 337 0.14 12.95 -34.26
C TYR A 337 0.74 11.94 -35.23
N ILE A 338 1.38 10.88 -34.73
CA ILE A 338 1.94 9.80 -35.56
C ILE A 338 0.83 9.13 -36.38
N LYS A 339 -0.32 8.83 -35.76
CA LYS A 339 -1.50 8.25 -36.43
C LYS A 339 -1.92 9.06 -37.64
N ASN A 340 -2.06 10.37 -37.43
CA ASN A 340 -2.60 11.29 -38.43
C ASN A 340 -1.56 11.71 -39.48
N SER A 341 -0.26 11.61 -39.17
CA SER A 341 0.82 11.96 -40.11
C SER A 341 1.29 10.77 -40.97
N TYR A 342 1.18 9.55 -40.45
CA TYR A 342 1.66 8.33 -41.09
C TYR A 342 0.53 7.30 -41.23
N GLY A 343 -0.37 7.52 -42.19
CA GLY A 343 -1.56 6.65 -42.38
C GLY A 343 -1.25 5.15 -42.54
N HIS A 344 -0.08 4.79 -43.08
CA HIS A 344 0.37 3.39 -43.18
C HIS A 344 0.63 2.71 -41.82
N LEU A 345 0.76 3.49 -40.74
CA LEU A 345 0.89 3.02 -39.36
C LEU A 345 -0.47 2.97 -38.62
N GLY A 346 -1.59 3.29 -39.29
CA GLY A 346 -2.93 3.33 -38.69
C GLY A 346 -3.34 2.02 -38.01
N TRP A 347 -2.94 0.87 -38.56
CA TRP A 347 -3.23 -0.45 -37.99
C TRP A 347 -2.64 -0.63 -36.57
N ILE A 348 -1.54 0.04 -36.24
CA ILE A 348 -0.94 0.01 -34.89
C ILE A 348 -1.91 0.60 -33.88
N PHE A 349 -2.67 1.63 -34.27
CA PHE A 349 -3.66 2.26 -33.40
C PHE A 349 -4.84 1.33 -33.13
N GLU A 350 -5.30 0.59 -34.13
CA GLU A 350 -6.31 -0.46 -33.97
C GLU A 350 -5.84 -1.51 -32.97
N VAL A 351 -4.61 -2.02 -33.11
CA VAL A 351 -4.01 -2.97 -32.16
C VAL A 351 -3.87 -2.35 -30.77
N THR A 352 -3.43 -1.11 -30.65
CA THR A 352 -3.27 -0.48 -29.32
C THR A 352 -4.62 -0.19 -28.65
N SER A 353 -5.68 0.03 -29.43
CA SER A 353 -7.03 0.27 -28.89
C SER A 353 -7.58 -0.95 -28.14
N PHE A 354 -7.15 -2.16 -28.50
CA PHE A 354 -7.48 -3.39 -27.77
C PHE A 354 -7.11 -3.29 -26.28
N PHE A 355 -6.01 -2.61 -25.95
CA PHE A 355 -5.54 -2.50 -24.56
C PHE A 355 -6.47 -1.69 -23.64
N ILE A 356 -7.51 -1.02 -24.17
CA ILE A 356 -8.60 -0.47 -23.35
C ILE A 356 -9.29 -1.53 -22.48
N VAL A 357 -9.22 -2.79 -22.90
CA VAL A 357 -9.66 -3.95 -22.11
C VAL A 357 -9.00 -3.99 -20.73
N SER A 358 -7.78 -3.49 -20.59
CA SER A 358 -7.08 -3.41 -19.29
C SER A 358 -7.85 -2.53 -18.30
N THR A 359 -8.34 -1.38 -18.75
CA THR A 359 -9.17 -0.48 -17.92
C THR A 359 -10.51 -1.12 -17.59
N ILE A 360 -11.13 -1.85 -18.52
CA ILE A 360 -12.38 -2.58 -18.29
C ILE A 360 -12.16 -3.68 -17.24
N ILE A 361 -11.07 -4.43 -17.33
CA ILE A 361 -10.69 -5.46 -16.36
C ILE A 361 -10.53 -4.83 -14.97
N LEU A 362 -9.78 -3.73 -14.86
CA LEU A 362 -9.62 -3.02 -13.59
C LEU A 362 -10.96 -2.50 -13.06
N PHE A 363 -11.81 -1.93 -13.93
CA PHE A 363 -13.16 -1.51 -13.55
C PHE A 363 -14.00 -2.67 -13.01
N ILE A 364 -13.85 -3.89 -13.54
CA ILE A 364 -14.55 -5.06 -12.99
C ILE A 364 -13.95 -5.47 -11.64
N CYS A 365 -12.62 -5.56 -11.52
CA CYS A 365 -11.94 -5.93 -10.27
C CYS A 365 -12.28 -4.99 -9.11
N TYR A 366 -12.23 -3.68 -9.36
CA TYR A 366 -12.58 -2.68 -8.35
C TYR A 366 -14.07 -2.71 -8.00
N TRP A 367 -14.95 -3.01 -8.95
CA TRP A 367 -16.38 -3.15 -8.66
C TRP A 367 -16.63 -4.29 -7.68
N PHE A 368 -16.01 -5.45 -7.89
CA PHE A 368 -16.17 -6.61 -7.03
C PHE A 368 -15.67 -6.37 -5.60
N THR A 369 -14.64 -5.56 -5.43
CA THR A 369 -14.17 -5.14 -4.11
C THR A 369 -15.11 -4.11 -3.48
N TYR A 370 -15.49 -3.09 -4.24
CA TYR A 370 -16.39 -2.05 -3.76
C TYR A 370 -17.71 -2.66 -3.27
N ARG A 371 -18.31 -3.57 -4.05
CA ARG A 371 -19.58 -4.20 -3.70
C ARG A 371 -19.51 -5.11 -2.48
N SER A 372 -18.35 -5.68 -2.16
CA SER A 372 -18.21 -6.54 -0.98
C SER A 372 -18.12 -5.75 0.32
N ILE A 373 -17.70 -4.48 0.24
CA ILE A 373 -17.53 -3.61 1.40
C ILE A 373 -18.73 -2.66 1.54
N GLN A 374 -19.17 -2.04 0.45
CA GLN A 374 -20.16 -0.96 0.46
C GLN A 374 -21.58 -1.44 0.10
N GLY A 375 -21.72 -2.60 -0.56
CA GLY A 375 -23.00 -3.11 -1.02
C GLY A 375 -23.18 -3.06 -2.54
N SER A 376 -24.26 -3.67 -3.04
CA SER A 376 -24.44 -3.96 -4.49
C SER A 376 -25.70 -3.36 -5.11
N SER A 377 -26.32 -2.37 -4.45
CA SER A 377 -27.49 -1.66 -5.01
C SER A 377 -27.13 -0.85 -6.25
N PHE A 378 -28.15 -0.41 -7.00
CA PHE A 378 -27.95 0.46 -8.16
C PHE A 378 -27.27 1.79 -7.77
N ASP A 379 -27.67 2.40 -6.66
CA ASP A 379 -27.07 3.64 -6.16
C ASP A 379 -25.59 3.44 -5.84
N HIS A 380 -25.23 2.32 -5.21
CA HIS A 380 -23.83 1.94 -4.98
C HIS A 380 -23.04 1.76 -6.29
N PHE A 381 -23.67 1.25 -7.35
CA PHE A 381 -23.01 1.14 -8.67
C PHE A 381 -22.77 2.51 -9.32
N VAL A 382 -23.71 3.45 -9.19
CA VAL A 382 -23.54 4.83 -9.67
C VAL A 382 -22.43 5.54 -8.90
N ASP A 383 -22.40 5.39 -7.58
CA ASP A 383 -21.34 5.95 -6.74
C ASP A 383 -19.97 5.31 -7.02
N TYR A 384 -19.96 4.01 -7.28
CA TYR A 384 -18.78 3.30 -7.74
C TYR A 384 -18.21 3.88 -9.04
N ILE A 385 -19.05 4.13 -10.05
CA ILE A 385 -18.61 4.71 -11.33
C ILE A 385 -17.93 6.06 -11.08
N LYS A 386 -18.57 6.96 -10.33
CA LYS A 386 -18.02 8.28 -10.00
C LYS A 386 -16.68 8.14 -9.27
N LEU A 387 -16.62 7.27 -8.26
CA LEU A 387 -15.43 7.07 -7.45
C LEU A 387 -14.29 6.44 -8.24
N PHE A 388 -14.56 5.45 -9.10
CA PHE A 388 -13.57 4.80 -9.96
C PHE A 388 -12.91 5.80 -10.89
N PHE A 389 -13.70 6.61 -11.62
CA PHE A 389 -13.12 7.60 -12.54
C PHE A 389 -12.39 8.72 -11.79
N THR A 390 -12.89 9.14 -10.62
CA THR A 390 -12.19 10.11 -9.76
C THR A 390 -10.84 9.55 -9.29
N PHE A 391 -10.84 8.32 -8.77
CA PHE A 391 -9.62 7.61 -8.36
C PHE A 391 -8.65 7.46 -9.52
N PHE A 392 -9.12 6.96 -10.67
CA PHE A 392 -8.27 6.68 -11.82
C PHE A 392 -7.64 7.96 -12.36
N SER A 393 -8.40 9.06 -12.46
CA SER A 393 -7.87 10.38 -12.83
C SER A 393 -6.81 10.85 -11.83
N VAL A 394 -7.07 10.79 -10.52
CA VAL A 394 -6.08 11.25 -9.54
C VAL A 394 -4.84 10.35 -9.53
N ALA A 395 -5.00 9.04 -9.65
CA ALA A 395 -3.89 8.09 -9.76
C ALA A 395 -3.00 8.37 -10.98
N LEU A 396 -3.60 8.75 -12.12
CA LEU A 396 -2.88 9.27 -13.29
C LEU A 396 -2.10 10.54 -12.95
N GLY A 397 -2.68 11.48 -12.20
CA GLY A 397 -2.00 12.70 -11.73
C GLY A 397 -0.80 12.43 -10.82
N PHE A 398 -0.82 11.33 -10.05
CA PHE A 398 0.32 10.90 -9.22
C PHE A 398 1.42 10.19 -10.00
N SER A 399 1.21 9.86 -11.28
CA SER A 399 2.11 8.97 -12.02
C SER A 399 3.52 9.55 -12.20
N LEU A 400 3.68 10.88 -12.35
CA LEU A 400 5.01 11.53 -12.40
C LEU A 400 5.77 11.31 -11.09
N HIS A 401 5.14 11.66 -9.96
CA HIS A 401 5.74 11.56 -8.63
C HIS A 401 6.12 10.11 -8.30
N ASN A 402 5.25 9.16 -8.59
CA ASN A 402 5.50 7.73 -8.36
C ASN A 402 6.56 7.19 -9.33
N THR A 403 6.61 7.68 -10.57
CA THR A 403 7.67 7.31 -11.53
C THR A 403 9.05 7.69 -11.03
N VAL A 404 9.22 8.89 -10.48
CA VAL A 404 10.49 9.32 -9.88
C VAL A 404 10.90 8.37 -8.76
N ALA A 405 9.97 8.02 -7.87
CA ALA A 405 10.21 7.08 -6.76
C ALA A 405 10.68 5.71 -7.27
N VAL A 406 9.99 5.16 -8.28
CA VAL A 406 10.28 3.87 -8.90
C VAL A 406 11.67 3.86 -9.56
N LEU A 407 12.00 4.90 -10.33
CA LEU A 407 13.29 5.01 -11.00
C LEU A 407 14.43 5.09 -9.97
N GLU A 408 14.28 5.88 -8.92
CA GLU A 408 15.27 5.93 -7.84
C GLU A 408 15.46 4.58 -7.16
N GLY A 409 14.37 3.84 -6.91
CA GLY A 409 14.41 2.50 -6.34
C GLY A 409 15.15 1.53 -7.26
N HIS A 410 14.82 1.50 -8.56
CA HIS A 410 15.47 0.67 -9.59
C HIS A 410 16.96 1.00 -9.78
N MET A 411 17.34 2.26 -9.60
CA MET A 411 18.73 2.71 -9.65
C MET A 411 19.50 2.45 -8.34
N GLY A 412 18.82 2.04 -7.26
CA GLY A 412 19.43 1.79 -5.96
C GLY A 412 19.84 3.04 -5.20
N LYS A 413 19.25 4.19 -5.52
CA LYS A 413 19.53 5.45 -4.81
C LYS A 413 18.98 5.36 -3.39
N ARG A 414 19.85 5.34 -2.39
CA ARG A 414 19.43 5.36 -0.98
C ARG A 414 18.76 6.68 -0.62
N SER A 415 17.69 6.60 0.16
CA SER A 415 17.00 7.77 0.73
C SER A 415 16.66 7.53 2.18
N GLU A 416 16.65 8.61 2.95
CA GLU A 416 16.18 8.57 4.33
C GLU A 416 14.66 8.32 4.38
N PHE A 417 14.21 7.67 5.45
CA PHE A 417 12.79 7.50 5.73
C PHE A 417 12.16 8.84 6.12
N VAL A 418 11.32 9.38 5.25
CA VAL A 418 10.48 10.53 5.55
C VAL A 418 9.12 10.05 6.07
N ARG A 419 8.85 10.28 7.35
CA ARG A 419 7.58 9.89 7.98
C ARG A 419 6.39 10.60 7.34
N THR A 420 5.23 9.96 7.45
CA THR A 420 3.95 10.51 7.01
C THR A 420 3.24 11.12 8.21
N PRO A 421 2.96 12.44 8.24
CA PRO A 421 2.25 13.06 9.35
C PRO A 421 0.88 12.43 9.60
N LYS A 422 0.53 12.29 10.89
CA LYS A 422 -0.78 11.85 11.38
C LYS A 422 -1.52 13.02 12.02
N PHE A 423 -2.86 13.00 12.00
CA PHE A 423 -3.70 14.16 12.30
C PHE A 423 -4.72 13.92 13.41
N ASN A 424 -5.00 12.66 13.77
CA ASN A 424 -6.07 12.30 14.70
C ASN A 424 -7.47 12.78 14.24
N ILE A 425 -7.74 12.68 12.94
CA ILE A 425 -9.00 13.08 12.31
C ILE A 425 -9.92 11.88 12.22
N ASN A 426 -11.14 12.01 12.77
CA ASN A 426 -12.19 11.00 12.72
C ASN A 426 -13.47 11.54 12.05
N SER A 427 -13.65 12.86 11.99
CA SER A 427 -14.86 13.51 11.50
C SER A 427 -14.55 14.67 10.56
N ILE A 428 -15.53 15.08 9.75
CA ILE A 428 -15.40 16.21 8.82
C ILE A 428 -15.22 17.56 9.52
N THR A 429 -15.56 17.64 10.81
CA THR A 429 -15.41 18.84 11.64
C THR A 429 -14.00 18.98 12.21
N ASP A 430 -13.20 17.92 12.21
CA ASP A 430 -11.82 17.97 12.71
C ASP A 430 -10.93 18.74 11.73
N SER A 431 -10.01 19.54 12.25
CA SER A 431 -9.13 20.39 11.46
C SER A 431 -7.69 19.89 11.51
N TRP A 432 -7.06 19.76 10.35
CA TRP A 432 -5.61 19.51 10.24
C TRP A 432 -4.76 20.78 10.42
N LYS A 433 -5.39 21.97 10.50
CA LYS A 433 -4.66 23.24 10.62
C LYS A 433 -3.91 23.30 11.94
N GLY A 434 -2.65 23.73 11.89
CA GLY A 434 -1.79 23.82 13.07
C GLY A 434 -1.00 22.55 13.39
N ASN A 435 -1.12 21.47 12.59
CA ASN A 435 -0.28 20.29 12.75
C ASN A 435 1.21 20.64 12.54
N LYS A 436 2.02 20.48 13.59
CA LYS A 436 3.43 20.90 13.63
C LYS A 436 4.33 20.10 12.67
N TYR A 437 3.83 18.99 12.12
CA TYR A 437 4.58 18.07 11.28
C TYR A 437 4.36 18.29 9.78
N LEU A 438 3.52 19.25 9.40
CA LEU A 438 3.28 19.59 8.01
C LEU A 438 4.46 20.33 7.38
N THR A 439 4.90 19.84 6.23
CA THR A 439 5.84 20.61 5.39
C THR A 439 5.14 21.83 4.81
N LYS A 440 5.73 23.01 5.04
CA LYS A 440 5.29 24.28 4.44
C LYS A 440 5.93 24.54 3.06
N LYS A 441 6.89 23.69 2.65
CA LYS A 441 7.61 23.84 1.38
C LYS A 441 6.83 23.19 0.24
N LEU A 442 6.69 23.90 -0.87
CA LEU A 442 6.09 23.36 -2.09
C LEU A 442 7.08 22.39 -2.75
N SER A 443 6.56 21.32 -3.33
CA SER A 443 7.37 20.39 -4.11
C SER A 443 7.87 21.07 -5.39
N PRO A 444 9.16 20.99 -5.74
CA PRO A 444 9.67 21.46 -7.04
C PRO A 444 8.92 20.82 -8.22
N ASN A 445 8.39 19.60 -8.04
CA ASN A 445 7.64 18.89 -9.06
C ASN A 445 6.32 19.57 -9.43
N MET A 446 5.83 20.52 -8.63
CA MET A 446 4.59 21.25 -8.90
C MET A 446 4.64 21.99 -10.25
N ILE A 447 5.80 22.52 -10.65
CA ILE A 447 5.97 23.19 -11.96
C ILE A 447 5.79 22.17 -13.08
N LEU A 448 6.35 20.97 -12.93
CA LEU A 448 6.23 19.89 -13.90
C LEU A 448 4.78 19.37 -13.97
N GLU A 449 4.10 19.24 -12.84
CA GLU A 449 2.69 18.83 -12.79
C GLU A 449 1.77 19.85 -13.49
N PHE A 450 2.02 21.14 -13.29
CA PHE A 450 1.31 22.19 -14.02
C PHE A 450 1.62 22.14 -15.52
N GLY A 451 2.89 21.96 -15.89
CA GLY A 451 3.30 21.77 -17.27
C GLY A 451 2.62 20.56 -17.92
N LEU A 452 2.50 19.44 -17.21
CA LEU A 452 1.78 18.26 -17.68
C LEU A 452 0.26 18.48 -17.76
N MET A 453 -0.33 19.22 -16.83
CA MET A 453 -1.73 19.64 -16.94
C MET A 453 -1.95 20.41 -18.26
N LEU A 454 -1.12 21.42 -18.55
CA LEU A 454 -1.20 22.17 -19.80
C LEU A 454 -0.89 21.31 -21.04
N TYR A 455 0.02 20.35 -20.91
CA TYR A 455 0.33 19.40 -21.97
C TYR A 455 -0.89 18.54 -22.34
N PHE A 456 -1.65 18.05 -21.36
CA PHE A 456 -2.86 17.28 -21.64
C PHE A 456 -4.05 18.13 -22.07
N LEU A 457 -4.11 19.40 -21.64
CA LEU A 457 -5.02 20.38 -22.24
C LEU A 457 -4.71 20.58 -23.73
N PHE A 458 -3.42 20.65 -24.10
CA PHE A 458 -3.00 20.67 -25.49
C PHE A 458 -3.41 19.39 -26.22
N GLY A 459 -3.27 18.21 -25.61
CA GLY A 459 -3.76 16.94 -26.18
C GLY A 459 -5.25 16.94 -26.49
N MET A 460 -6.07 17.47 -25.58
CA MET A 460 -7.50 17.66 -25.82
C MET A 460 -7.77 18.63 -26.98
N TYR A 461 -7.02 19.72 -27.06
CA TYR A 461 -7.10 20.65 -28.19
C TYR A 461 -6.69 19.99 -29.51
N SER A 462 -5.62 19.20 -29.53
CA SER A 462 -5.10 18.49 -30.72
C SER A 462 -6.13 17.56 -31.36
N ALA A 463 -7.09 17.03 -30.59
CA ALA A 463 -8.17 16.19 -31.12
C ALA A 463 -9.07 16.95 -32.14
N ILE A 464 -9.22 18.27 -31.98
CA ILE A 464 -10.10 19.11 -32.81
C ILE A 464 -9.55 19.30 -34.23
N PRO A 465 -8.35 19.89 -34.46
CA PRO A 465 -7.83 20.10 -35.81
C PRO A 465 -7.46 18.79 -36.51
N LEU A 466 -7.17 17.71 -35.76
CA LEU A 466 -6.91 16.38 -36.31
C LEU A 466 -8.20 15.58 -36.58
N ASN A 467 -9.37 16.05 -36.11
CA ASN A 467 -10.63 15.32 -36.16
C ASN A 467 -10.52 13.88 -35.60
N ASP A 468 -9.80 13.72 -34.50
CA ASP A 468 -9.52 12.42 -33.87
C ASP A 468 -9.70 12.49 -32.35
N PHE A 469 -10.87 12.08 -31.89
CA PHE A 469 -11.28 12.14 -30.49
C PHE A 469 -11.00 10.85 -29.70
N GLY A 470 -10.30 9.87 -30.29
CA GLY A 470 -10.12 8.55 -29.68
C GLY A 470 -9.43 8.57 -28.30
N LEU A 471 -8.48 9.50 -28.11
CA LEU A 471 -7.75 9.68 -26.85
C LEU A 471 -8.30 10.81 -25.98
N PHE A 472 -9.35 11.52 -26.43
CA PHE A 472 -9.89 12.68 -25.72
C PHE A 472 -10.33 12.36 -24.27
N PRO A 473 -11.06 11.25 -23.99
CA PRO A 473 -11.41 10.91 -22.61
C PRO A 473 -10.17 10.66 -21.73
N PHE A 474 -9.14 10.02 -22.28
CA PHE A 474 -7.90 9.75 -21.55
C PHE A 474 -7.14 11.05 -21.25
N HIS A 475 -7.03 11.96 -22.22
CA HIS A 475 -6.41 13.28 -22.00
C HIS A 475 -7.20 14.15 -21.02
N LEU A 476 -8.54 14.10 -21.04
CA LEU A 476 -9.38 14.77 -20.05
C LEU A 476 -9.10 14.25 -18.64
N MET A 477 -9.02 12.93 -18.46
CA MET A 477 -8.71 12.33 -17.16
C MET A 477 -7.32 12.72 -16.66
N LEU A 478 -6.33 12.79 -17.55
CA LEU A 478 -4.98 13.25 -17.24
C LEU A 478 -4.95 14.73 -16.86
N PHE A 479 -5.65 15.58 -17.62
CA PHE A 479 -5.79 17.01 -17.31
C PHE A 479 -6.40 17.22 -15.92
N LEU A 480 -7.52 16.56 -15.62
CA LEU A 480 -8.19 16.64 -14.33
C LEU A 480 -7.31 16.05 -13.19
N GLY A 481 -6.60 14.96 -13.46
CA GLY A 481 -5.69 14.31 -12.52
C GLY A 481 -4.53 15.20 -12.09
N PHE A 482 -3.75 15.66 -13.05
CA PHE A 482 -2.62 16.57 -12.79
C PHE A 482 -3.11 17.91 -12.21
N GLY A 483 -4.27 18.41 -12.67
CA GLY A 483 -4.90 19.60 -12.09
C GLY A 483 -5.27 19.41 -10.62
N PHE A 484 -5.94 18.32 -10.26
CA PHE A 484 -6.27 18.01 -8.87
C PHE A 484 -5.02 17.99 -7.99
N VAL A 485 -3.97 17.30 -8.45
CA VAL A 485 -2.70 17.17 -7.73
C VAL A 485 -2.01 18.54 -7.55
N PHE A 486 -1.97 19.34 -8.60
CA PHE A 486 -1.42 20.71 -8.58
C PHE A 486 -2.20 21.62 -7.62
N PHE A 487 -3.51 21.77 -7.80
CA PHE A 487 -4.33 22.68 -6.98
C PHE A 487 -4.38 22.27 -5.51
N LYS A 488 -4.50 20.97 -5.21
CA LYS A 488 -4.48 20.49 -3.82
C LYS A 488 -3.15 20.77 -3.13
N SER A 489 -2.06 20.78 -3.89
CA SER A 489 -0.74 21.10 -3.37
C SER A 489 -0.59 22.58 -3.03
N LEU A 490 -1.29 23.47 -3.75
CA LEU A 490 -1.37 24.90 -3.41
C LEU A 490 -2.22 25.14 -2.16
N THR A 491 -3.39 24.49 -2.07
CA THR A 491 -4.33 24.68 -0.95
C THR A 491 -3.87 24.07 0.36
N ALA A 492 -2.91 23.13 0.34
CA ALA A 492 -2.34 22.53 1.55
C ALA A 492 -1.57 23.53 2.45
N LYS A 493 -1.40 24.78 1.99
CA LYS A 493 -0.81 25.90 2.76
C LYS A 493 -1.82 26.74 3.56
N ALA A 494 -3.13 26.62 3.31
CA ALA A 494 -4.15 27.59 3.73
C ALA A 494 -4.88 27.25 5.03
#